data_AF-A0A2M7RLY6-F1
#
_entry.id   AF-A0A2M7RLY6-F1
#
_cell.length_a   1.000
_cell.length_b   1.000
_cell.length_c   1.000
_cell.angle_alpha   90.00
_cell.angle_beta   90.00
_cell.angle_gamma   90.00
#
_symmetry.space_group_name_H-M   'P 1'
#
loop_
_entity.id
_entity.type
_entity.pdbx_description
1 polymer ?
#
loop_
_entity_poly.entity_id
_entity_poly.type
_entity_poly.pdbx_seq_one_letter_code
_entity_poly.pdbx_strand_id
1 'polypeptide(L)'
;MNDFVIENLPFGVGCFSEADKSLPAFLPFQLHFDETNGLMYQKLGDESRVALKLYYLKGGYASTPLGEGDYGQKQGEELFLLIKNCLTVLNRKITELSFLEIGASYGYLLHLLKEAGAKDVVGLE
;
A
#
# COMPACT_ATOMS: atom_id res chain seq x y z
N MET A 1 -20.96 26.01 -19.96
CA MET A 1 -20.13 25.85 -18.76
C MET A 1 -18.73 26.22 -19.19
N ASN A 2 -18.12 27.21 -18.53
CA ASN A 2 -16.76 27.62 -18.87
C ASN A 2 -15.81 26.79 -18.01
N ASP A 3 -15.03 25.92 -18.65
CA ASP A 3 -14.03 25.12 -17.97
C ASP A 3 -12.80 25.97 -17.68
N PHE A 4 -12.24 25.80 -16.48
CA PHE A 4 -11.03 26.47 -16.03
C PHE A 4 -9.87 25.48 -16.14
N VAL A 5 -8.99 25.70 -17.12
CA VAL A 5 -7.86 24.81 -17.42
C VAL A 5 -6.56 25.48 -16.97
N ILE A 6 -5.83 24.82 -16.07
CA ILE A 6 -4.48 25.23 -15.65
C ILE A 6 -3.49 24.35 -16.40
N GLU A 7 -2.89 24.89 -17.46
CA GLU A 7 -2.10 24.09 -18.42
C GLU A 7 -0.77 23.58 -17.87
N ASN A 8 -0.29 24.08 -16.73
CA ASN A 8 1.00 23.71 -16.15
C ASN A 8 0.96 23.70 -14.62
N LEU A 9 0.07 22.89 -14.04
CA LEU A 9 0.11 22.65 -12.60
C LEU A 9 1.32 21.76 -12.28
N PRO A 10 2.32 22.21 -11.49
CA PRO A 10 3.43 21.35 -11.11
C PRO A 10 2.89 20.21 -10.23
N PHE A 11 2.99 18.99 -10.73
CA PHE A 11 2.60 17.78 -10.00
C PHE A 11 3.88 17.02 -9.63
N GLY A 12 4.28 17.11 -8.36
CA GLY A 12 5.44 16.41 -7.83
C GLY A 12 5.01 15.17 -7.06
N VAL A 13 5.30 13.98 -7.61
CA VAL A 13 5.25 12.71 -6.87
C VAL A 13 6.67 12.23 -6.64
N GLY A 14 7.20 12.52 -5.45
CA GLY A 14 8.52 12.09 -5.02
C GLY A 14 9.13 12.97 -3.92
N CYS A 15 9.93 12.38 -3.03
CA CYS A 15 10.76 13.14 -2.09
C CYS A 15 11.86 13.89 -2.86
N PHE A 16 11.74 15.21 -2.94
CA PHE A 16 12.77 16.11 -3.49
C PHE A 16 13.91 16.32 -2.49
N SER A 17 14.74 15.30 -2.26
CA SER A 17 16.02 15.45 -1.58
C SER A 17 17.11 14.69 -2.31
N GLU A 18 18.32 15.25 -2.37
CA GLU A 18 19.51 14.49 -2.76
C GLU A 18 19.55 13.14 -2.02
N ALA A 19 19.98 12.09 -2.72
CA ALA A 19 20.13 10.77 -2.11
C ALA A 19 20.99 10.90 -0.85
N ASP A 20 20.41 10.49 0.28
CA ASP A 20 21.07 10.59 1.57
C ASP A 20 22.29 9.66 1.59
N LYS A 21 23.48 10.24 1.48
CA LYS A 21 24.75 9.51 1.48
C LYS A 21 25.01 8.73 2.77
N SER A 22 24.23 8.96 3.84
CA SER A 22 24.29 8.16 5.07
C SER A 22 23.51 6.84 4.98
N LEU A 23 22.71 6.65 3.94
CA LEU A 23 22.01 5.40 3.66
C LEU A 23 22.73 4.62 2.56
N PRO A 24 22.86 3.28 2.68
CA PRO A 24 23.46 2.49 1.63
C PRO A 24 22.55 2.45 0.40
N ALA A 25 23.15 2.56 -0.79
CA ALA A 25 22.42 2.44 -2.06
C ALA A 25 21.84 1.03 -2.28
N PHE A 26 22.42 0.03 -1.62
CA PHE A 26 21.97 -1.37 -1.66
C PHE A 26 22.02 -1.95 -0.25
N LEU A 27 20.92 -2.57 0.19
CA LEU A 27 20.89 -3.34 1.43
C LEU A 27 20.95 -4.83 1.12
N PRO A 28 21.84 -5.61 1.74
CA PRO A 28 21.77 -7.06 1.66
C PRO A 28 20.50 -7.51 2.38
N PHE A 29 19.61 -8.22 1.67
CA PHE A 29 18.50 -8.93 2.30
C PHE A 29 18.69 -10.44 2.14
N GLN A 30 18.26 -11.18 3.15
CA GLN A 30 18.26 -12.63 3.15
C GLN A 30 16.82 -13.12 3.15
N LEU A 31 16.48 -13.97 2.18
CA LEU A 31 15.21 -14.68 2.17
C LEU A 31 15.41 -16.05 2.79
N HIS A 32 14.55 -16.39 3.75
CA HIS A 32 14.53 -17.68 4.41
C HIS A 32 13.21 -18.37 4.10
N PHE A 33 13.26 -19.68 3.88
CA PHE A 33 12.07 -20.50 3.77
C PHE A 33 11.74 -21.09 5.14
N ASP A 34 10.56 -20.79 5.66
CA ASP A 34 10.01 -21.43 6.85
C ASP A 34 9.26 -22.69 6.44
N GLU A 35 9.89 -23.85 6.64
CA GLU A 35 9.29 -25.16 6.32
C GLU A 35 8.03 -25.46 7.13
N THR A 36 7.87 -24.85 8.30
CA THR A 36 6.70 -25.08 9.18
C THR A 36 5.45 -24.44 8.60
N ASN A 37 5.60 -23.23 8.08
CA ASN A 37 4.49 -22.44 7.53
C ASN A 37 4.40 -22.51 6.00
N GLY A 38 5.41 -23.07 5.33
CA GLY A 38 5.52 -23.12 3.88
C GLY A 38 5.70 -21.73 3.25
N LEU A 39 6.27 -20.78 3.98
CA LEU A 39 6.37 -19.38 3.57
C LEU A 39 7.82 -18.93 3.46
N MET A 40 8.10 -18.10 2.46
CA MET A 40 9.34 -17.32 2.44
C MET A 40 9.16 -16.06 3.28
N TYR A 41 10.15 -15.74 4.11
CA TYR A 41 10.21 -14.49 4.86
C TYR A 41 11.56 -13.83 4.70
N GLN A 42 11.58 -12.51 4.80
CA GLN A 42 12.82 -11.75 4.85
C GLN A 42 13.39 -11.79 6.27
N LYS A 43 14.62 -12.27 6.42
CA LYS A 43 15.37 -12.13 7.68
C LYS A 43 16.00 -10.74 7.71
N LEU A 44 15.42 -9.88 8.52
CA LEU A 44 15.94 -8.52 8.76
C LEU A 44 17.24 -8.57 9.56
N GLY A 45 18.35 -8.21 8.93
CA GLY A 45 19.62 -7.94 9.60
C GLY A 45 19.60 -6.60 10.34
N ASP A 46 20.49 -6.44 11.31
CA ASP A 46 20.58 -5.21 12.12
C ASP A 46 20.89 -3.97 11.27
N GLU A 47 21.72 -4.12 10.24
CA GLU A 47 22.03 -3.07 9.27
C GLU A 47 20.77 -2.59 8.52
N SER A 48 19.94 -3.52 8.05
CA SER A 48 18.67 -3.18 7.37
C SER A 48 17.71 -2.45 8.32
N ARG A 49 17.65 -2.85 9.60
CA ARG A 49 16.81 -2.17 10.61
C ARG A 49 17.28 -0.74 10.87
N VAL A 50 18.58 -0.53 11.02
CA VAL A 50 19.17 0.80 11.24
C VAL A 50 18.94 1.69 10.02
N ALA A 51 19.18 1.18 8.81
CA ALA A 51 18.97 1.90 7.57
C ALA A 51 17.48 2.27 7.36
N LEU A 52 16.55 1.32 7.55
CA LEU A 52 15.11 1.58 7.46
C LEU A 52 14.65 2.61 8.50
N LYS A 53 15.15 2.52 9.74
CA LYS A 53 14.84 3.50 10.79
C LYS A 53 15.28 4.90 10.40
N LEU A 54 16.51 5.07 9.91
CA LEU A 54 17.01 6.36 9.43
C LEU A 54 16.23 6.88 8.22
N TYR A 55 15.89 5.98 7.30
CA TYR A 55 15.10 6.28 6.11
C TYR A 55 13.70 6.81 6.47
N TYR A 56 12.94 6.11 7.32
CA TYR A 56 11.62 6.58 7.78
C TYR A 56 11.69 7.84 8.64
N LEU A 57 12.71 8.00 9.49
CA LEU A 57 12.91 9.22 10.29
C LEU A 57 13.10 10.47 9.41
N LYS A 58 13.61 10.30 8.20
CA LYS A 58 13.81 11.38 7.22
C LYS A 58 12.62 11.56 6.29
N GLY A 59 11.48 10.92 6.59
CA GLY A 59 10.28 10.96 5.74
C GLY A 59 10.39 10.10 4.49
N GLY A 60 11.38 9.20 4.42
CA GLY A 60 11.48 8.22 3.35
C GLY A 60 10.29 7.27 3.39
N TYR A 61 9.74 6.97 2.23
CA TYR A 61 8.57 6.12 2.07
C TYR A 61 8.93 4.88 1.25
N ALA A 62 9.14 3.75 1.93
CA ALA A 62 9.58 2.50 1.32
C ALA A 62 8.35 1.69 0.95
N SER A 63 7.51 2.27 0.11
CA SER A 63 6.63 1.50 -0.73
C SER A 63 6.83 2.01 -2.15
N THR A 64 7.06 1.09 -3.09
CA THR A 64 6.68 1.38 -4.48
C THR A 64 5.17 1.64 -4.44
N PRO A 65 4.60 2.60 -5.18
CA PRO A 65 3.16 2.72 -5.32
C PRO A 65 2.62 1.41 -5.93
N LEU A 66 2.31 0.45 -5.05
CA LEU A 66 1.65 -0.80 -5.36
C LEU A 66 0.18 -0.43 -5.56
N GLY A 67 -0.11 0.10 -6.74
CA GLY A 67 -1.42 0.63 -7.07
C GLY A 67 -1.54 1.13 -8.51
N GLU A 68 -0.42 1.28 -9.23
CA GLU A 68 -0.43 1.57 -10.66
C GLU A 68 -0.34 0.30 -11.52
N GLY A 69 -1.27 0.17 -12.48
CA GLY A 69 -1.29 -0.91 -13.48
C GLY A 69 -1.95 -2.22 -13.03
N ASP A 70 -1.91 -3.21 -13.92
CA ASP A 70 -2.64 -4.49 -13.80
C ASP A 70 -2.33 -5.27 -12.51
N TYR A 71 -1.12 -5.10 -11.96
CA TYR A 71 -0.70 -5.79 -10.73
C TYR A 71 -1.40 -5.24 -9.48
N GLY A 72 -1.50 -3.92 -9.34
CA GLY A 72 -2.20 -3.28 -8.23
C GLY A 72 -3.69 -3.60 -8.23
N GLN A 73 -4.29 -3.67 -9.43
CA GLN A 73 -5.68 -4.10 -9.59
C GLN A 73 -5.87 -5.54 -9.13
N LYS A 74 -5.06 -6.48 -9.63
CA LYS A 74 -5.14 -7.88 -9.23
C LYS A 74 -5.01 -8.08 -7.72
N GLN A 75 -4.07 -7.37 -7.10
CA GLN A 75 -3.90 -7.44 -5.64
C GLN A 75 -5.13 -6.91 -4.89
N GLY A 76 -5.71 -5.79 -5.34
CA GLY A 76 -6.94 -5.26 -4.76
C GLY A 76 -8.15 -6.20 -4.94
N GLU A 77 -8.27 -6.86 -6.09
CA GLU A 77 -9.30 -7.89 -6.33
C GLU A 77 -9.15 -9.09 -5.38
N GLU A 78 -7.93 -9.59 -5.20
CA GLU A 78 -7.62 -10.70 -4.29
C GLU A 78 -7.95 -10.34 -2.83
N LEU A 79 -7.55 -9.15 -2.38
CA LEU A 79 -7.89 -8.64 -1.04
C LEU A 79 -9.39 -8.45 -0.86
N PHE A 80 -10.08 -7.90 -1.85
CA PHE A 80 -11.53 -7.74 -1.81
C PHE A 80 -12.26 -9.09 -1.70
N LEU A 81 -11.81 -10.11 -2.45
CA LEU A 81 -12.35 -11.46 -2.36
C LEU A 81 -12.15 -12.07 -0.97
N LEU A 82 -10.96 -11.90 -0.39
CA LEU A 82 -10.66 -12.33 0.97
C LEU A 82 -11.61 -11.66 1.98
N ILE A 83 -11.78 -10.34 1.90
CA ILE A 83 -12.70 -9.59 2.77
C ILE A 83 -14.12 -10.16 2.65
N LYS A 84 -14.63 -10.36 1.43
CA LYS A 84 -15.97 -10.94 1.21
C LYS A 84 -16.11 -12.31 1.89
N ASN A 85 -15.13 -13.18 1.72
CA ASN A 85 -15.16 -14.52 2.32
C ASN A 85 -15.17 -14.45 3.86
N CYS A 86 -14.35 -13.58 4.45
CA CYS A 86 -14.36 -13.34 5.90
C CYS A 86 -15.73 -12.86 6.39
N LEU A 87 -16.37 -11.94 5.66
CA LEU A 87 -17.70 -11.43 6.02
C LEU A 87 -18.78 -12.51 5.91
N THR A 88 -18.70 -13.39 4.91
CA THR A 88 -19.59 -14.55 4.80
C THR A 88 -19.45 -15.46 6.02
N VAL A 89 -18.23 -15.81 6.43
CA VAL A 89 -17.98 -16.64 7.63
C VAL A 89 -18.53 -15.98 8.90
N LEU A 90 -18.41 -14.65 9.00
CA LEU A 90 -18.90 -13.87 10.13
C LEU A 90 -20.41 -13.54 10.06
N ASN A 91 -21.11 -13.98 9.01
CA ASN A 91 -22.50 -13.64 8.72
C ASN A 91 -22.77 -12.12 8.77
N ARG A 92 -21.86 -11.34 8.18
CA ARG A 92 -21.95 -9.87 8.05
C ARG A 92 -22.13 -9.47 6.59
N LYS A 93 -22.80 -8.35 6.34
CA LYS A 93 -22.97 -7.80 5.00
C LYS A 93 -22.10 -6.56 4.82
N ILE A 94 -21.41 -6.45 3.67
CA ILE A 94 -20.64 -5.25 3.31
C ILE A 94 -21.47 -3.97 3.45
N THR A 95 -22.75 -4.01 3.07
CA THR A 95 -23.66 -2.86 3.09
C THR A 95 -23.93 -2.27 4.48
N GLU A 96 -23.58 -3.00 5.54
CA GLU A 96 -23.77 -2.58 6.92
C GLU A 96 -22.47 -2.05 7.55
N LEU A 97 -21.35 -2.10 6.81
CA LEU A 97 -20.01 -1.87 7.32
C LEU A 97 -19.37 -0.64 6.69
N SER A 98 -18.51 0.00 7.49
CA SER A 98 -17.62 1.06 7.05
C SER A 98 -16.18 0.56 7.07
N PHE A 99 -15.37 0.99 6.11
CA PHE A 99 -14.00 0.52 5.92
C PHE A 99 -13.00 1.68 6.02
N LEU A 100 -11.85 1.40 6.64
CA LEU A 100 -10.67 2.26 6.66
C LEU A 100 -9.51 1.48 6.03
N GLU A 101 -8.91 2.02 4.96
CA GLU A 101 -7.70 1.50 4.36
C GLU A 101 -6.53 2.43 4.66
N ILE A 102 -5.45 1.89 5.23
CA ILE A 102 -4.19 2.60 5.49
C ILE A 102 -3.19 2.16 4.43
N GLY A 103 -2.56 3.11 3.75
CA GLY A 103 -1.78 2.85 2.54
C GLY A 103 -2.70 2.57 1.35
N ALA A 104 -3.73 3.40 1.17
CA ALA A 104 -4.77 3.16 0.17
C ALA A 104 -4.30 3.40 -1.28
N SER A 105 -3.13 4.01 -1.49
CA SER A 105 -2.59 4.35 -2.81
C SER A 105 -3.64 5.04 -3.69
N TYR A 106 -3.91 4.52 -4.88
CA TYR A 106 -4.94 5.05 -5.80
C TYR A 106 -6.38 4.70 -5.40
N GLY A 107 -6.59 3.98 -4.29
CA GLY A 107 -7.90 3.66 -3.74
C GLY A 107 -8.67 2.60 -4.51
N TYR A 108 -8.00 1.71 -5.24
CA TYR A 108 -8.69 0.67 -6.02
C TYR A 108 -9.51 -0.29 -5.14
N LEU A 109 -8.97 -0.71 -3.98
CA LEU A 109 -9.74 -1.53 -3.03
C LEU A 109 -10.91 -0.74 -2.42
N LEU A 110 -10.71 0.53 -2.05
CA LEU A 110 -11.81 1.41 -1.62
C LEU A 110 -12.92 1.51 -2.68
N HIS A 111 -12.55 1.62 -3.95
CA HIS A 111 -13.50 1.62 -5.06
C HIS A 111 -14.30 0.33 -5.11
N LEU A 112 -13.66 -0.84 -5.05
CA LEU A 112 -14.36 -2.14 -5.01
C LEU A 112 -15.32 -2.24 -3.81
N LEU A 113 -14.89 -1.78 -2.63
CA LEU A 113 -15.71 -1.76 -1.41
C LEU A 113 -16.93 -0.83 -1.58
N LYS A 114 -16.74 0.33 -2.21
CA LYS A 114 -17.82 1.28 -2.48
C LYS A 114 -18.83 0.71 -3.48
N GLU A 115 -18.37 0.13 -4.58
CA GLU A 115 -19.21 -0.53 -5.59
C GLU A 115 -20.00 -1.70 -5.00
N ALA A 116 -19.41 -2.40 -4.02
CA ALA A 116 -20.08 -3.46 -3.28
C ALA A 116 -21.13 -2.95 -2.26
N GLY A 117 -21.29 -1.64 -2.15
CA GLY A 117 -22.32 -0.98 -1.35
C GLY A 117 -21.92 -0.72 0.10
N ALA A 118 -20.62 -0.72 0.43
CA ALA A 118 -20.15 -0.36 1.77
C ALA A 118 -20.78 0.96 2.25
N LYS A 119 -21.18 0.98 3.53
CA LYS A 119 -21.86 2.14 4.14
C LYS A 119 -20.99 3.39 4.04
N ASP A 120 -19.71 3.25 4.36
CA ASP A 120 -18.71 4.29 4.18
C ASP A 120 -17.33 3.70 3.89
N VAL A 121 -16.48 4.43 3.17
CA VAL A 121 -15.10 4.00 2.87
C VAL A 121 -14.18 5.20 2.99
N VAL A 122 -13.09 5.04 3.73
CA VAL A 122 -12.09 6.09 3.96
C VAL A 122 -10.71 5.52 3.67
N GLY A 123 -9.93 6.24 2.88
CA GLY A 123 -8.52 5.95 2.62
C GLY A 123 -7.62 6.94 3.33
N LEU A 124 -6.51 6.44 3.86
CA LEU A 124 -5.38 7.25 4.32
C LEU A 124 -4.12 6.76 3.60
N GLU A 125 -3.28 7.71 3.21
CA GLU A 125 -1.90 7.48 2.74
C GLU A 125 -0.93 8.11 3.75
#